data_AF-A0A4Q3M7A6-F1
#
_entry.id   AF-A0A4Q3M7A6-F1
#
_cell.length_a   1.000
_cell.length_b   1.000
_cell.length_c   1.000
_cell.angle_alpha   90.00
_cell.angle_beta   90.00
_cell.angle_gamma   90.00
#
_symmetry.space_group_name_H-M   'P 1'
#
loop_
_entity.id
_entity.type
_entity.pdbx_description
1 polymer ?
#
loop_
_entity_poly.entity_id
_entity_poly.type
_entity_poly.pdbx_seq_one_letter_code
_entity_poly.pdbx_strand_id
1 'polypeptide(L)'
;DLSSLEAKIEMERQQLETRRDTEVNERMAKLEEDLKVLEGEGAKADAKRKVKDSAEREAKQRRDRAQREIDRLNEVWDRFKNLKVQDLEGDELLYREMTYRFGQYFEGYMGAKAIQKRLQSFDLDNEAVLLREIIATGKGQKKTRALKRLKVVSAFLGSNNHPSGMVLDAVPVIPPELRPMVQLDGGRFATSDLNDLYRRVINRNNRLKRLLDLGAPEIIVNNEKRMLQEAVDSLFDNGRRGRPVTGPGNRPLKSISDMLKGKQGRFRQNLLGKRVDYSGRSVIVVGPQLKLHQCGLPKQMAIELFKPFVMKRLVDLNHAQNIKSAKRMVERGVRAEVWDVLEEVITEHPVLLNRAPTLHRLGIQAFEPQLIEGKAIQIHPLV
;
A
#
# COMPACT_ATOMS: atom_id res chain seq x y z
N ASP A 1 22.91 -4.23 39.73
CA ASP A 1 21.99 -3.11 39.43
C ASP A 1 20.54 -3.39 39.79
N LEU A 2 19.95 -4.51 39.39
CA LEU A 2 18.52 -4.77 39.62
C LEU A 2 18.13 -4.73 41.11
N SER A 3 18.94 -5.33 41.99
CA SER A 3 18.77 -5.28 43.45
C SER A 3 18.87 -3.86 44.04
N SER A 4 19.76 -3.03 43.49
CA SER A 4 19.91 -1.64 43.92
C SER A 4 18.76 -0.73 43.46
N LEU A 5 18.17 -1.02 42.31
CA LEU A 5 16.98 -0.32 41.82
C LEU A 5 15.74 -0.72 42.63
N GLU A 6 15.61 -2.01 42.95
CA GLU A 6 14.54 -2.55 43.80
C GLU A 6 14.55 -1.87 45.17
N ALA A 7 15.73 -1.75 45.79
CA ALA A 7 15.87 -1.04 47.07
C ALA A 7 15.50 0.45 47.00
N LYS A 8 15.79 1.13 45.87
CA LYS A 8 15.41 2.53 45.67
C LYS A 8 13.90 2.71 45.54
N ILE A 9 13.25 1.85 44.75
CA ILE A 9 11.79 1.87 44.59
C ILE A 9 11.09 1.50 45.89
N GLU A 10 11.63 0.54 46.65
CA GLU A 10 11.11 0.16 47.96
C GLU A 10 11.18 1.33 48.96
N MET A 11 12.31 2.05 48.99
CA MET A 11 12.43 3.27 49.80
C MET A 11 11.45 4.36 49.39
N GLU A 12 11.30 4.60 48.08
CA GLU A 12 10.34 5.60 47.57
C GLU A 12 8.90 5.21 47.93
N ARG A 13 8.56 3.91 47.86
CA ARG A 13 7.27 3.39 48.29
C ARG A 13 7.05 3.64 49.79
N GLN A 14 8.03 3.32 50.63
CA GLN A 14 7.94 3.56 52.08
C GLN A 14 7.80 5.05 52.40
N GLN A 15 8.47 5.94 51.66
CA GLN A 15 8.32 7.39 51.83
C GLN A 15 6.91 7.86 51.46
N LEU A 16 6.32 7.34 50.38
CA LEU A 16 4.95 7.65 49.99
C LEU A 16 3.93 7.09 50.98
N GLU A 17 4.13 5.88 51.50
CA GLU A 17 3.30 5.28 52.55
C GLU A 17 3.37 6.11 53.84
N THR A 18 4.58 6.47 54.28
CA THR A 18 4.77 7.31 55.48
C THR A 18 4.11 8.66 55.30
N ARG A 19 4.28 9.31 54.14
CA ARG A 19 3.65 10.59 53.83
C ARG A 19 2.13 10.50 53.83
N ARG A 20 1.55 9.46 53.21
CA ARG A 20 0.10 9.18 53.24
C ARG A 20 -0.38 9.11 54.69
N ASP A 21 0.30 8.32 55.51
CA ASP A 21 -0.12 8.08 56.89
C ASP A 21 0.00 9.37 57.72
N THR A 22 1.03 10.19 57.48
CA THR A 22 1.20 11.50 58.12
C THR A 22 0.08 12.47 57.72
N GLU A 23 -0.21 12.62 56.41
CA GLU A 23 -1.24 13.54 55.90
C GLU A 23 -2.67 13.14 56.31
N VAL A 24 -2.93 11.84 56.48
CA VAL A 24 -4.19 11.32 57.01
C VAL A 24 -4.28 11.57 58.52
N ASN A 25 -3.21 11.27 59.27
CA ASN A 25 -3.16 11.47 60.71
C ASN A 25 -3.32 12.96 61.08
N GLU A 26 -2.66 13.87 60.36
CA GLU A 26 -2.83 15.32 60.57
C GLU A 26 -4.28 15.77 60.30
N ARG A 27 -4.96 15.20 59.30
CA ARG A 27 -6.36 15.56 59.03
C ARG A 27 -7.31 15.02 60.09
N MET A 28 -7.04 13.81 60.58
CA MET A 28 -7.81 13.20 61.68
C MET A 28 -7.59 13.95 63.00
N ALA A 29 -6.36 14.41 63.29
CA ALA A 29 -6.07 15.24 64.45
C ALA A 29 -6.82 16.59 64.39
N LYS A 30 -6.85 17.24 63.21
CA LYS A 30 -7.65 18.46 63.00
C LYS A 30 -9.15 18.21 63.17
N LEU A 31 -9.65 17.05 62.73
CA LEU A 31 -11.04 16.67 62.95
C LEU A 31 -11.35 16.54 64.46
N GLU A 32 -10.45 15.97 65.24
CA GLU A 32 -10.62 15.89 66.70
C GLU A 32 -10.62 17.27 67.37
N GLU A 33 -9.76 18.20 66.92
CA GLU A 33 -9.77 19.59 67.37
C GLU A 33 -11.07 20.31 66.99
N ASP A 34 -11.50 20.20 65.73
CA ASP A 34 -12.73 20.81 65.22
C ASP A 34 -13.97 20.28 65.98
N LEU A 35 -14.00 18.98 66.32
CA LEU A 35 -15.08 18.38 67.11
C LEU A 35 -15.07 18.85 68.57
N LYS A 36 -13.89 19.02 69.18
CA LYS A 36 -13.75 19.57 70.54
C LYS A 36 -14.23 21.02 70.63
N VAL A 37 -13.92 21.85 69.62
CA VAL A 37 -14.40 23.24 69.54
C VAL A 37 -15.93 23.26 69.40
N LEU A 38 -16.50 22.45 68.51
CA LEU A 38 -17.96 22.33 68.33
C LEU A 38 -18.69 21.74 69.55
N GLU A 39 -18.01 20.92 70.34
CA GLU A 39 -18.48 20.45 71.65
C GLU A 39 -18.48 21.55 72.70
N GLY A 40 -17.42 22.36 72.76
CA GLY A 40 -17.31 23.52 73.65
C GLY A 40 -18.32 24.64 73.34
N GLU A 41 -18.70 24.80 72.07
CA GLU A 41 -19.68 25.79 71.61
C GLU A 41 -21.15 25.31 71.69
N GLY A 42 -21.41 24.07 72.12
CA GLY A 42 -22.77 23.53 72.24
C GLY A 42 -23.48 23.30 70.90
N ALA A 43 -22.74 23.07 69.81
CA ALA A 43 -23.29 22.93 68.48
C ALA A 43 -24.23 21.70 68.34
N LYS A 44 -25.30 21.86 67.55
CA LYS A 44 -26.30 20.80 67.28
C LYS A 44 -25.65 19.54 66.65
N ALA A 45 -26.24 18.37 66.91
CA ALA A 45 -25.75 17.08 66.41
C ALA A 45 -25.56 17.03 64.89
N ASP A 46 -26.40 17.75 64.13
CA ASP A 46 -26.29 17.85 62.67
C ASP A 46 -25.03 18.60 62.21
N ALA A 47 -24.59 19.62 62.94
CA ALA A 47 -23.37 20.36 62.62
C ALA A 47 -22.12 19.50 62.84
N LYS A 48 -22.09 18.72 63.94
CA LYS A 48 -21.01 17.76 64.22
C LYS A 48 -20.93 16.63 63.18
N ARG A 49 -22.08 16.09 62.76
CA ARG A 49 -22.13 15.09 61.66
C ARG A 49 -21.58 15.64 60.36
N LYS A 50 -21.96 16.86 59.98
CA LYS A 50 -21.52 17.48 58.73
C LYS A 50 -20.00 17.71 58.68
N VAL A 51 -19.40 18.13 59.79
CA VAL A 51 -17.94 18.33 59.89
C VAL A 51 -17.20 17.00 59.86
N LYS A 52 -17.71 15.99 60.57
CA LYS A 52 -17.18 14.62 60.53
C LYS A 52 -17.22 14.01 59.13
N ASP A 53 -18.36 14.07 58.46
CA ASP A 53 -18.53 13.54 57.09
C ASP A 53 -17.62 14.27 56.09
N SER A 54 -17.39 15.58 56.26
CA SER A 54 -16.48 16.36 55.41
C SER A 54 -15.02 15.94 55.61
N ALA A 55 -14.57 15.82 56.85
CA ALA A 55 -13.20 15.42 57.16
C ALA A 55 -12.91 13.96 56.77
N GLU A 56 -13.86 13.04 56.96
CA GLU A 56 -13.74 11.65 56.51
C GLU A 56 -13.65 11.57 54.98
N ARG A 57 -14.43 12.38 54.25
CA ARG A 57 -14.33 12.48 52.78
C ARG A 57 -12.96 13.02 52.35
N GLU A 58 -12.44 14.03 53.02
CA GLU A 58 -11.12 14.60 52.72
C GLU A 58 -9.98 13.62 53.05
N ALA A 59 -10.05 12.93 54.19
CA ALA A 59 -9.09 11.90 54.56
C ALA A 59 -9.11 10.73 53.56
N LYS A 60 -10.31 10.32 53.12
CA LYS A 60 -10.47 9.33 52.06
C LYS A 60 -9.88 9.81 50.73
N GLN A 61 -10.13 11.06 50.32
CA GLN A 61 -9.54 11.61 49.10
C GLN A 61 -8.01 11.65 49.15
N ARG A 62 -7.41 12.03 50.30
CA ARG A 62 -5.96 12.02 50.49
C ARG A 62 -5.39 10.60 50.41
N ARG A 63 -6.05 9.64 51.08
CA ARG A 63 -5.68 8.23 51.02
C ARG A 63 -5.76 7.67 49.60
N ASP A 64 -6.86 7.92 48.90
CA ASP A 64 -7.07 7.44 47.52
C ASP A 64 -6.06 8.07 46.55
N ARG A 65 -5.70 9.35 46.73
CA ARG A 65 -4.67 10.02 45.92
C ARG A 65 -3.30 9.38 46.13
N ALA A 66 -2.84 9.26 47.37
CA ALA A 66 -1.54 8.68 47.66
C ALA A 66 -1.47 7.19 47.28
N GLN A 67 -2.58 6.45 47.45
CA GLN A 67 -2.64 5.05 47.01
C GLN A 67 -2.49 4.93 45.49
N ARG A 68 -3.12 5.81 44.70
CA ARG A 68 -2.91 5.83 43.24
C ARG A 68 -1.46 6.09 42.85
N GLU A 69 -0.76 6.95 43.58
CA GLU A 69 0.67 7.21 43.34
C GLU A 69 1.52 5.97 43.65
N ILE A 70 1.24 5.26 44.75
CA ILE A 70 1.89 4.00 45.11
C ILE A 70 1.59 2.90 44.08
N ASP A 71 0.32 2.75 43.70
CA ASP A 71 -0.11 1.76 42.72
C ASP A 71 0.57 2.01 41.37
N ARG A 72 0.70 3.29 40.96
CA ARG A 72 1.40 3.67 39.73
C ARG A 72 2.89 3.37 39.81
N LEU A 73 3.54 3.67 40.93
CA LEU A 73 4.96 3.33 41.15
C LEU A 73 5.20 1.82 41.00
N ASN A 74 4.33 1.01 41.62
CA ASN A 74 4.40 -0.44 41.53
C ASN A 74 4.17 -0.93 40.10
N GLU A 75 3.18 -0.37 39.39
CA GLU A 75 2.90 -0.70 37.99
C GLU A 75 4.13 -0.44 37.09
N VAL A 76 4.78 0.72 37.26
CA VAL A 76 6.00 1.09 36.52
C VAL A 76 7.14 0.10 36.81
N TRP A 77 7.34 -0.25 38.08
CA TRP A 77 8.39 -1.20 38.49
C TRP A 77 8.14 -2.62 37.98
N ASP A 78 6.93 -3.13 38.17
CA ASP A 78 6.55 -4.48 37.75
C ASP A 78 6.63 -4.63 36.24
N ARG A 79 6.25 -3.58 35.50
CA ARG A 79 6.36 -3.59 34.03
C ARG A 79 7.80 -3.58 33.57
N PHE A 80 8.65 -2.75 34.18
CA PHE A 80 10.08 -2.70 33.90
C PHE A 80 10.78 -4.04 34.21
N LYS A 81 10.48 -4.64 35.37
CA LYS A 81 11.08 -5.91 35.82
C LYS A 81 10.76 -7.08 34.90
N ASN A 82 9.57 -7.07 34.30
CA ASN A 82 9.10 -8.12 33.39
C ASN A 82 9.28 -7.79 31.90
N LEU A 83 9.96 -6.68 31.58
CA LEU A 83 10.09 -6.20 30.21
C LEU A 83 10.90 -7.20 29.37
N LYS A 84 10.31 -7.64 28.25
CA LYS A 84 10.98 -8.50 27.28
C LYS A 84 11.21 -7.76 25.96
N VAL A 85 12.25 -8.17 25.24
CA VAL A 85 12.45 -7.72 23.87
C VAL A 85 11.24 -8.16 23.04
N GLN A 86 10.62 -7.22 22.31
CA GLN A 86 9.36 -7.35 21.54
C GLN A 86 8.08 -7.00 22.31
N ASP A 87 8.15 -6.64 23.58
CA ASP A 87 6.98 -6.15 24.30
C ASP A 87 6.48 -4.82 23.69
N LEU A 88 5.15 -4.70 23.61
CA LEU A 88 4.48 -3.48 23.19
C LEU A 88 3.84 -2.85 24.42
N GLU A 89 4.03 -1.55 24.58
CA GLU A 89 3.38 -0.77 25.64
C GLU A 89 2.32 0.14 25.04
N GLY A 90 1.11 0.08 25.59
CA GLY A 90 -0.06 0.84 25.11
C GLY A 90 -0.30 2.12 25.88
N ASP A 91 0.19 2.20 27.13
CA ASP A 91 0.08 3.39 27.96
C ASP A 91 1.29 4.32 27.76
N GLU A 92 1.04 5.48 27.13
CA GLU A 92 2.04 6.51 26.85
C GLU A 92 2.61 7.12 28.15
N LEU A 93 1.78 7.30 29.18
CA LEU A 93 2.21 7.84 30.46
C LEU A 93 3.16 6.85 31.15
N LEU A 94 2.83 5.55 31.09
CA LEU A 94 3.63 4.49 31.71
C LEU A 94 4.99 4.40 31.03
N TYR A 95 5.00 4.41 29.69
CA TYR A 95 6.22 4.41 28.90
C TYR A 95 7.10 5.63 29.22
N ARG A 96 6.51 6.81 29.37
CA ARG A 96 7.25 8.04 29.70
C ARG A 96 7.87 7.99 31.09
N GLU A 97 7.15 7.48 32.09
CA GLU A 97 7.65 7.27 33.46
C GLU A 97 8.76 6.22 33.50
N MET A 98 8.57 5.10 32.81
CA MET A 98 9.61 4.07 32.65
C MET A 98 10.86 4.64 32.00
N THR A 99 10.71 5.44 30.94
CA THR A 99 11.85 6.06 30.24
C THR A 99 12.57 7.07 31.13
N TYR A 100 11.83 7.85 31.91
CA TYR A 100 12.42 8.81 32.85
C TYR A 100 13.21 8.13 33.97
N ARG A 101 12.69 7.04 34.55
CA ARG A 101 13.32 6.33 35.68
C ARG A 101 14.39 5.33 35.24
N PHE A 102 14.15 4.60 34.16
CA PHE A 102 14.91 3.41 33.76
C PHE A 102 15.38 3.44 32.31
N GLY A 103 15.32 4.58 31.61
CA GLY A 103 15.67 4.69 30.19
C GLY A 103 17.13 4.35 29.83
N GLN A 104 18.01 4.17 30.83
CA GLN A 104 19.37 3.67 30.61
C GLN A 104 19.41 2.15 30.35
N TYR A 105 18.38 1.42 30.77
CA TYR A 105 18.35 -0.05 30.76
C TYR A 105 17.59 -0.63 29.56
N PHE A 106 16.78 0.17 28.88
CA PHE A 106 16.02 -0.26 27.72
C PHE A 106 15.91 0.85 26.68
N GLU A 107 15.78 0.47 25.41
CA GLU A 107 15.47 1.39 24.32
C GLU A 107 14.10 1.07 23.74
N GLY A 108 13.19 2.04 23.80
CA GLY A 108 11.90 1.97 23.13
C GLY A 108 11.83 2.87 21.90
N TYR A 109 11.11 2.40 20.90
CA TYR A 109 10.87 3.14 19.66
C TYR A 109 9.39 2.99 19.27
N MET A 110 8.88 3.95 18.50
CA MET A 110 7.53 3.89 17.97
C MET A 110 7.50 3.82 16.43
N GLY A 111 6.46 3.18 15.89
CA GLY A 111 6.17 3.14 14.46
C GLY A 111 7.16 2.29 13.66
N ALA A 112 7.35 2.63 12.38
CA ALA A 112 8.20 1.87 11.46
C ALA A 112 9.67 1.75 11.92
N LYS A 113 10.18 2.76 12.65
CA LYS A 113 11.54 2.75 13.20
C LYS A 113 11.75 1.62 14.22
N ALA A 114 10.73 1.32 15.03
CA ALA A 114 10.78 0.21 15.98
C ALA A 114 10.91 -1.14 15.27
N ILE A 115 10.13 -1.31 14.20
CA ILE A 115 10.16 -2.52 13.36
C ILE A 115 11.53 -2.64 12.67
N GLN A 116 12.05 -1.55 12.10
CA GLN A 116 13.36 -1.52 11.44
C GLN A 116 14.48 -1.92 12.40
N LYS A 117 14.53 -1.32 13.59
CA LYS A 117 15.52 -1.65 14.63
C LYS A 117 15.40 -3.11 15.06
N ARG A 118 14.17 -3.63 15.22
CA ARG A 118 13.98 -5.03 15.57
C ARG A 118 14.46 -5.96 14.47
N LEU A 119 14.17 -5.67 13.20
CA LEU A 119 14.60 -6.47 12.05
C LEU A 119 16.12 -6.44 11.85
N GLN A 120 16.80 -5.35 12.24
CA GLN A 120 18.26 -5.25 12.21
C GLN A 120 18.92 -6.10 13.31
N SER A 121 18.32 -6.18 14.50
CA SER A 121 18.80 -7.02 15.60
C SER A 121 18.21 -8.43 15.61
N PHE A 122 17.49 -8.83 14.54
CA PHE A 122 16.81 -10.12 14.50
C PHE A 122 17.73 -11.20 13.95
N ASP A 123 18.06 -12.17 14.79
CA ASP A 123 18.83 -13.35 14.40
C ASP A 123 17.90 -14.39 13.76
N LEU A 124 18.02 -14.54 12.43
CA LEU A 124 17.21 -15.47 11.65
C LEU A 124 17.64 -16.92 11.85
N ASP A 125 18.92 -17.19 12.04
CA ASP A 125 19.47 -18.53 12.18
C ASP A 125 19.03 -19.16 13.51
N ASN A 126 19.17 -18.40 14.60
CA ASN A 126 18.71 -18.83 15.92
C ASN A 126 17.19 -19.02 15.95
N GLU A 127 16.41 -18.11 15.35
CA GLU A 127 14.95 -18.29 15.26
C GLU A 127 14.59 -19.54 14.42
N ALA A 128 15.33 -19.84 13.35
CA ALA A 128 15.08 -21.03 12.54
C ALA A 128 15.31 -22.33 13.33
N VAL A 129 16.35 -22.39 14.16
CA VAL A 129 16.62 -23.54 15.05
C VAL A 129 15.48 -23.70 16.06
N LEU A 130 15.11 -22.63 16.76
CA LEU A 130 14.01 -22.63 17.73
C LEU A 130 12.68 -23.08 17.10
N LEU A 131 12.37 -22.57 15.90
CA LEU A 131 11.15 -22.96 15.18
C LEU A 131 11.17 -24.43 14.77
N ARG A 132 12.32 -25.00 14.36
CA ARG A 132 12.46 -26.43 14.06
C ARG A 132 12.22 -27.29 15.30
N GLU A 133 12.75 -26.89 16.45
CA GLU A 133 12.51 -27.58 17.73
C GLU A 133 11.03 -27.56 18.13
N ILE A 134 10.37 -26.39 18.00
CA ILE A 134 8.93 -26.24 18.26
C ILE A 134 8.09 -27.11 17.31
N ILE A 135 8.55 -27.33 16.08
CA ILE A 135 7.84 -28.18 15.10
C ILE A 135 8.02 -29.67 15.44
N ALA A 136 9.20 -30.05 15.94
CA ALA A 136 9.50 -31.42 16.37
C ALA A 136 8.74 -31.80 17.65
N THR A 137 8.72 -30.90 18.64
CA THR A 137 8.13 -31.15 19.98
C THR A 137 6.65 -30.75 20.07
N GLY A 138 6.25 -29.71 19.35
CA GLY A 138 4.92 -29.11 19.45
C GLY A 138 3.85 -29.89 18.71
N LYS A 139 2.61 -29.83 19.24
CA LYS A 139 1.42 -30.45 18.64
C LYS A 139 0.36 -29.40 18.28
N GLY A 140 -0.52 -29.75 17.33
CA GLY A 140 -1.69 -28.94 16.95
C GLY A 140 -1.35 -27.55 16.41
N GLN A 141 -2.05 -26.52 16.93
CA GLN A 141 -1.99 -25.15 16.41
C GLN A 141 -0.59 -24.50 16.55
N LYS A 142 0.14 -24.82 17.63
CA LYS A 142 1.50 -24.29 17.86
C LYS A 142 2.46 -24.73 16.74
N LYS A 143 2.40 -26.00 16.37
CA LYS A 143 3.17 -26.56 15.24
C LYS A 143 2.80 -25.89 13.91
N THR A 144 1.50 -25.72 13.64
CA THR A 144 1.04 -25.07 12.40
C THR A 144 1.49 -23.61 12.28
N ARG A 145 1.48 -22.85 13.39
CA ARG A 145 2.01 -21.48 13.41
C ARG A 145 3.52 -21.45 13.20
N ALA A 146 4.25 -22.34 13.87
CA ALA A 146 5.70 -22.45 13.72
C ALA A 146 6.10 -22.83 12.28
N LEU A 147 5.39 -23.76 11.63
CA LEU A 147 5.60 -24.11 10.22
C LEU A 147 5.42 -22.91 9.28
N LYS A 148 4.36 -22.12 9.46
CA LYS A 148 4.11 -20.92 8.64
C LYS A 148 5.19 -19.86 8.84
N ARG A 149 5.66 -19.66 10.08
CA ARG A 149 6.77 -18.75 10.38
C ARG A 149 8.09 -19.24 9.79
N LEU A 150 8.41 -20.52 9.97
CA LEU A 150 9.63 -21.13 9.44
C LEU A 150 9.69 -21.03 7.92
N LYS A 151 8.55 -21.12 7.21
CA LYS A 151 8.50 -20.91 5.75
C LYS A 151 9.03 -19.52 5.36
N VAL A 152 8.70 -18.48 6.11
CA VAL A 152 9.16 -17.12 5.83
C VAL A 152 10.63 -16.96 6.24
N VAL A 153 11.01 -17.42 7.43
CA VAL A 153 12.39 -17.35 7.92
C VAL A 153 13.35 -18.10 7.00
N SER A 154 13.00 -19.32 6.62
CA SER A 154 13.78 -20.14 5.69
C SER A 154 13.88 -19.52 4.30
N ALA A 155 12.85 -18.79 3.85
CA ALA A 155 12.92 -18.08 2.57
C ALA A 155 13.90 -16.90 2.62
N PHE A 156 13.98 -16.19 3.75
CA PHE A 156 14.99 -15.16 3.95
C PHE A 156 16.39 -15.74 4.04
N LEU A 157 16.60 -16.80 4.84
CA LEU A 157 17.90 -17.48 4.96
C LEU A 157 18.40 -18.06 3.63
N GLY A 158 17.50 -18.57 2.79
CA GLY A 158 17.84 -19.09 1.46
C GLY A 158 18.03 -18.00 0.38
N SER A 159 17.75 -16.73 0.70
CA SER A 159 17.87 -15.61 -0.22
C SER A 159 18.95 -14.62 0.23
N ASN A 160 19.46 -13.79 -0.68
CA ASN A 160 20.40 -12.71 -0.30
C ASN A 160 19.68 -11.44 0.18
N ASN A 161 18.41 -11.54 0.58
CA ASN A 161 17.60 -10.37 0.97
C ASN A 161 17.62 -10.20 2.48
N HIS A 162 17.98 -9.00 2.94
CA HIS A 162 17.91 -8.68 4.36
C HIS A 162 16.47 -8.28 4.76
N PRO A 163 15.90 -8.78 5.88
CA PRO A 163 14.53 -8.46 6.30
C PRO A 163 14.28 -6.96 6.50
N SER A 164 15.31 -6.20 6.88
CA SER A 164 15.22 -4.74 7.03
C SER A 164 14.80 -4.02 5.75
N GLY A 165 14.98 -4.63 4.57
CA GLY A 165 14.53 -4.09 3.28
C GLY A 165 13.00 -3.96 3.15
N MET A 166 12.23 -4.52 4.08
CA MET A 166 10.78 -4.27 4.16
C MET A 166 10.44 -2.87 4.66
N VAL A 167 11.37 -2.19 5.35
CA VAL A 167 11.22 -0.80 5.77
C VAL A 167 12.00 0.08 4.80
N LEU A 168 11.30 1.05 4.19
CA LEU A 168 11.85 1.87 3.11
C LEU A 168 12.35 3.21 3.66
N ASP A 169 13.66 3.43 3.59
CA ASP A 169 14.26 4.75 3.86
C ASP A 169 14.18 5.67 2.63
N ALA A 170 14.13 5.08 1.43
CA ALA A 170 14.00 5.78 0.15
C ALA A 170 12.89 5.16 -0.71
N VAL A 171 12.04 6.01 -1.29
CA VAL A 171 10.95 5.58 -2.18
C VAL A 171 11.29 5.95 -3.63
N PRO A 172 11.33 4.97 -4.56
CA PRO A 172 11.63 5.26 -5.96
C PRO A 172 10.47 5.99 -6.65
N VAL A 173 10.81 6.90 -7.55
CA VAL A 173 9.84 7.65 -8.36
C VAL A 173 9.87 7.11 -9.78
N ILE A 174 8.72 6.64 -10.27
CA ILE A 174 8.60 6.13 -11.64
C ILE A 174 8.88 7.25 -12.67
N PRO A 175 9.53 6.93 -13.82
CA PRO A 175 9.82 7.91 -14.86
C PRO A 175 8.59 8.72 -15.29
N PRO A 176 8.73 10.04 -15.60
CA PRO A 176 7.61 10.91 -15.97
C PRO A 176 6.77 10.40 -17.14
N GLU A 177 7.39 9.76 -18.14
CA GLU A 177 6.70 9.17 -19.30
C GLU A 177 5.67 8.09 -18.93
N LEU A 178 5.90 7.38 -17.81
CA LEU A 178 4.96 6.36 -17.32
C LEU A 178 3.83 6.97 -16.45
N ARG A 179 3.91 8.27 -16.16
CA ARG A 179 2.91 9.06 -15.41
C ARG A 179 2.67 10.42 -16.08
N PRO A 180 2.21 10.43 -17.35
CA PRO A 180 2.17 11.64 -18.16
C PRO A 180 1.21 12.69 -17.59
N MET A 181 1.51 13.94 -17.91
CA MET A 181 0.62 15.09 -17.77
C MET A 181 0.36 15.62 -19.18
N VAL A 182 -0.89 15.56 -19.61
CA VAL A 182 -1.30 15.95 -20.97
C VAL A 182 -2.16 17.20 -20.88
N GLN A 183 -1.81 18.20 -21.67
CA GLN A 183 -2.64 19.39 -21.81
C GLN A 183 -3.85 19.08 -22.68
N LEU A 184 -5.03 19.47 -22.20
CA LEU A 184 -6.30 19.38 -22.92
C LEU A 184 -6.63 20.74 -23.55
N ASP A 185 -7.53 20.71 -24.54
CA ASP A 185 -8.09 21.91 -25.15
C ASP A 185 -8.72 22.80 -24.06
N GLY A 186 -8.47 24.11 -24.14
CA GLY A 186 -8.91 25.07 -23.14
C GLY A 186 -7.98 25.23 -21.93
N GLY A 187 -6.71 24.82 -22.03
CA GLY A 187 -5.67 25.11 -21.04
C GLY A 187 -5.74 24.27 -19.76
N ARG A 188 -6.59 23.25 -19.72
CA ARG A 188 -6.69 22.30 -18.60
C ARG A 188 -5.60 21.23 -18.72
N PHE A 189 -5.21 20.63 -17.60
CA PHE A 189 -4.25 19.52 -17.58
C PHE A 189 -4.92 18.25 -17.06
N ALA A 190 -4.69 17.14 -17.77
CA ALA A 190 -5.02 15.80 -17.31
C ALA A 190 -3.75 15.12 -16.81
N THR A 191 -3.76 14.68 -15.55
CA THR A 191 -2.62 14.03 -14.90
C THR A 191 -2.95 12.59 -14.56
N SER A 192 -1.94 11.71 -14.64
CA SER A 192 -2.03 10.38 -14.03
C SER A 192 -2.29 10.47 -12.51
N ASP A 193 -3.17 9.59 -12.00
CA ASP A 193 -3.48 9.48 -10.56
C ASP A 193 -2.23 9.30 -9.69
N LEU A 194 -1.17 8.67 -10.23
CA LEU A 194 0.12 8.50 -9.54
C LEU A 194 0.76 9.83 -9.16
N ASN A 195 0.62 10.87 -9.99
CA ASN A 195 1.22 12.18 -9.72
C ASN A 195 0.65 12.78 -8.43
N ASP A 196 -0.65 12.59 -8.18
CA ASP A 196 -1.28 13.05 -6.94
C ASP A 196 -0.82 12.25 -5.72
N LEU A 197 -0.63 10.94 -5.86
CA LEU A 197 -0.11 10.09 -4.78
C LEU A 197 1.34 10.45 -4.44
N TYR A 198 2.21 10.61 -5.45
CA TYR A 198 3.58 11.07 -5.25
C TYR A 198 3.63 12.47 -4.62
N ARG A 199 2.80 13.41 -5.09
CA ARG A 199 2.72 14.76 -4.53
C ARG A 199 2.33 14.73 -3.06
N ARG A 200 1.40 13.86 -2.65
CA ARG A 200 1.04 13.69 -1.23
C ARG A 200 2.23 13.19 -0.41
N VAL A 201 2.95 12.18 -0.87
CA VAL A 201 4.16 11.68 -0.18
C VAL A 201 5.19 12.78 -0.02
N ILE A 202 5.51 13.51 -1.09
CA ILE A 202 6.50 14.59 -1.08
C ILE A 202 6.07 15.70 -0.10
N ASN A 203 4.81 16.13 -0.14
CA ASN A 203 4.31 17.18 0.74
C ASN A 203 4.37 16.78 2.22
N ARG A 204 4.02 15.53 2.54
CA ARG A 204 4.10 14.99 3.91
C ARG A 204 5.54 14.87 4.38
N ASN A 205 6.44 14.39 3.52
CA ASN A 205 7.86 14.28 3.83
C ASN A 205 8.50 15.65 4.09
N ASN A 206 8.22 16.64 3.24
CA ASN A 206 8.72 18.01 3.41
C ASN A 206 8.14 18.70 4.65
N ARG A 207 6.89 18.38 5.01
CA ARG A 207 6.28 18.86 6.26
C ARG A 207 6.93 18.21 7.49
N LEU A 208 7.15 16.89 7.46
CA LEU A 208 7.85 16.19 8.54
C LEU A 208 9.26 16.73 8.75
N LYS A 209 10.02 16.96 7.67
CA LYS A 209 11.36 17.56 7.75
C LYS A 209 11.34 18.91 8.45
N ARG A 210 10.43 19.82 8.05
CA ARG A 210 10.27 21.12 8.71
C ARG A 210 9.87 21.02 10.18
N LEU A 211 9.02 20.06 10.55
CA LEU A 211 8.62 19.85 11.95
C LEU A 211 9.79 19.38 12.81
N LEU A 212 10.69 18.56 12.25
CA LEU A 212 11.91 18.14 12.94
C LEU A 212 12.89 19.31 13.11
N ASP A 213 13.08 20.12 12.06
CA ASP A 213 13.97 21.29 12.09
C ASP A 213 13.50 22.35 13.11
N LEU A 214 12.19 22.49 13.31
CA LEU A 214 11.59 23.40 14.28
C LEU A 214 11.55 22.84 15.72
N GLY A 215 11.99 21.58 15.94
CA GLY A 215 11.89 20.93 17.25
C GLY A 215 10.44 20.78 17.74
N ALA A 216 9.49 20.53 16.83
CA ALA A 216 8.09 20.41 17.18
C ALA A 216 7.85 19.26 18.19
N PRO A 217 6.84 19.38 19.08
CA PRO A 217 6.50 18.34 20.04
C PRO A 217 6.30 16.96 19.40
N GLU A 218 6.68 15.91 20.15
CA GLU A 218 6.73 14.54 19.63
C GLU A 218 5.39 14.05 19.09
N ILE A 219 4.28 14.43 19.74
CA ILE A 219 2.91 14.10 19.31
C ILE A 219 2.64 14.57 17.87
N ILE A 220 3.06 15.80 17.54
CA ILE A 220 2.85 16.38 16.20
C ILE A 220 3.72 15.65 15.17
N VAL A 221 4.99 15.39 15.52
CA VAL A 221 5.93 14.64 14.67
C VAL A 221 5.40 13.21 14.42
N ASN A 222 4.87 12.55 15.45
CA ASN A 222 4.37 11.19 15.37
C ASN A 222 3.09 11.10 14.53
N ASN A 223 2.20 12.09 14.63
CA ASN A 223 1.06 12.19 13.72
C ASN A 223 1.50 12.42 12.26
N GLU A 224 2.50 13.28 12.01
CA GLU A 224 2.99 13.49 10.64
C GLU A 224 3.69 12.23 10.08
N LYS A 225 4.45 11.49 10.89
CA LYS A 225 4.99 10.17 10.51
C LYS A 225 3.87 9.19 10.13
N ARG A 226 2.77 9.14 10.89
CA ARG A 226 1.60 8.31 10.55
C ARG A 226 0.99 8.73 9.21
N MET A 227 0.83 10.03 8.97
CA MET A 227 0.29 10.54 7.71
C MET A 227 1.21 10.27 6.51
N LEU A 228 2.53 10.34 6.72
CA LEU A 228 3.52 9.97 5.69
C LEU A 228 3.43 8.47 5.36
N GLN A 229 3.32 7.61 6.37
CA GLN A 229 3.12 6.17 6.17
C GLN A 229 1.84 5.90 5.36
N GLU A 230 0.72 6.53 5.71
CA GLU A 230 -0.55 6.39 4.98
C GLU A 230 -0.47 6.89 3.53
N ALA A 231 0.32 7.94 3.26
CA ALA A 231 0.56 8.41 1.92
C ALA A 231 1.38 7.40 1.08
N VAL A 232 2.38 6.76 1.68
CA VAL A 232 3.19 5.71 1.03
C VAL A 232 2.37 4.43 0.82
N ASP A 233 1.55 4.05 1.80
CA ASP A 233 0.61 2.93 1.69
C ASP A 233 -0.33 3.14 0.49
N SER A 234 -0.88 4.35 0.35
CA SER A 234 -1.77 4.73 -0.75
C SER A 234 -1.07 4.79 -2.11
N LEU A 235 0.23 5.13 -2.14
CA LEU A 235 1.03 5.13 -3.36
C LEU A 235 1.21 3.71 -3.92
N PHE A 236 1.54 2.75 -3.05
CA PHE A 236 1.79 1.37 -3.46
C PHE A 236 0.52 0.56 -3.68
N ASP A 237 -0.45 0.61 -2.77
CA ASP A 237 -1.68 -0.19 -2.82
C ASP A 237 -2.85 0.55 -2.15
N ASN A 238 -3.49 1.45 -2.91
CA ASN A 238 -4.55 2.33 -2.40
C ASN A 238 -5.81 1.53 -2.03
N GLY A 239 -6.30 1.72 -0.80
CA GLY A 239 -7.48 1.01 -0.31
C GLY A 239 -7.20 -0.36 0.30
N ARG A 240 -5.93 -0.81 0.36
CA ARG A 240 -5.56 -2.02 1.11
C ARG A 240 -5.79 -1.87 2.61
N ARG A 241 -5.56 -0.66 3.14
CA ARG A 241 -5.75 -0.32 4.55
C ARG A 241 -6.62 0.91 4.66
N GLY A 242 -7.74 0.79 5.39
CA GLY A 242 -8.66 1.91 5.62
C GLY A 242 -9.40 2.35 4.35
N ARG A 243 -9.89 3.59 4.34
CA ARG A 243 -10.61 4.16 3.20
C ARG A 243 -9.61 4.60 2.12
N PRO A 244 -9.87 4.29 0.84
CA PRO A 244 -8.98 4.70 -0.24
C PRO A 244 -8.93 6.21 -0.36
N VAL A 245 -7.76 6.72 -0.75
CA VAL A 245 -7.61 8.13 -1.11
C VAL A 245 -8.39 8.39 -2.40
N THR A 246 -9.33 9.33 -2.32
CA THR A 246 -10.16 9.75 -3.44
C THR A 246 -9.65 11.03 -4.08
N GLY A 247 -9.82 11.12 -5.40
CA GLY A 247 -9.62 12.32 -6.19
C GLY A 247 -10.94 13.08 -6.42
N PRO A 248 -10.96 14.01 -7.39
CA PRO A 248 -12.17 14.72 -7.80
C PRO A 248 -13.31 13.74 -8.15
N GLY A 249 -14.53 14.05 -7.71
CA GLY A 249 -15.70 13.19 -7.93
C GLY A 249 -15.73 11.93 -7.08
N ASN A 250 -15.04 11.91 -5.92
CA ASN A 250 -14.98 10.77 -4.98
C ASN A 250 -14.49 9.44 -5.60
N ARG A 251 -13.84 9.50 -6.77
CA ARG A 251 -13.24 8.32 -7.40
C ARG A 251 -11.94 7.94 -6.68
N PRO A 252 -11.72 6.67 -6.32
CA PRO A 252 -10.44 6.24 -5.76
C PRO A 252 -9.31 6.41 -6.79
N LEU A 253 -8.18 6.94 -6.34
CA LEU A 253 -6.98 7.08 -7.15
C LEU A 253 -6.35 5.71 -7.42
N LYS A 254 -5.90 5.47 -8.65
CA LYS A 254 -5.18 4.23 -8.99
C LYS A 254 -3.75 4.25 -8.47
N SER A 255 -3.38 3.22 -7.70
CA SER A 255 -2.03 3.01 -7.15
C SER A 255 -1.11 2.26 -8.10
N ILE A 256 0.17 2.10 -7.73
CA ILE A 256 1.15 1.31 -8.50
C ILE A 256 0.68 -0.14 -8.64
N SER A 257 0.14 -0.74 -7.58
CA SER A 257 -0.38 -2.12 -7.63
C SER A 257 -1.57 -2.25 -8.58
N ASP A 258 -2.44 -1.25 -8.64
CA ASP A 258 -3.60 -1.25 -9.55
C ASP A 258 -3.20 -1.19 -11.03
N MET A 259 -2.03 -0.59 -11.32
CA MET A 259 -1.50 -0.61 -12.69
C MET A 259 -1.07 -2.00 -13.13
N LEU A 260 -0.80 -2.92 -12.21
CA LEU A 260 -0.40 -4.30 -12.53
C LEU A 260 -1.59 -5.25 -12.50
N LYS A 261 -2.52 -5.06 -11.56
CA LYS A 261 -3.64 -5.97 -11.30
C LYS A 261 -4.86 -5.69 -12.20
N GLY A 262 -5.73 -6.69 -12.32
CA GLY A 262 -7.05 -6.54 -12.97
C GLY A 262 -7.02 -6.58 -14.51
N LYS A 263 -8.20 -6.43 -15.13
CA LYS A 263 -8.38 -6.49 -16.59
C LYS A 263 -7.71 -5.32 -17.31
N GLN A 264 -7.68 -4.14 -16.68
CA GLN A 264 -7.00 -2.94 -17.19
C GLN A 264 -5.52 -2.87 -16.77
N GLY A 265 -5.02 -3.86 -16.03
CA GLY A 265 -3.63 -3.90 -15.61
C GLY A 265 -2.69 -4.22 -16.76
N ARG A 266 -1.43 -3.80 -16.63
CA ARG A 266 -0.38 -3.97 -17.64
C ARG A 266 -0.21 -5.42 -18.09
N PHE A 267 -0.29 -6.40 -17.19
CA PHE A 267 -0.16 -7.81 -17.58
C PHE A 267 -1.23 -8.26 -18.58
N ARG A 268 -2.50 -7.91 -18.34
CA ARG A 268 -3.60 -8.38 -19.19
C ARG A 268 -3.78 -7.53 -20.45
N GLN A 269 -3.68 -6.21 -20.32
CA GLN A 269 -4.00 -5.30 -21.42
C GLN A 269 -2.79 -4.96 -22.30
N ASN A 270 -1.56 -5.09 -21.79
CA ASN A 270 -0.38 -4.64 -22.52
C ASN A 270 0.61 -5.77 -22.81
N LEU A 271 0.64 -6.85 -22.01
CA LEU A 271 1.55 -7.98 -22.25
C LEU A 271 0.88 -9.10 -23.03
N LEU A 272 -0.29 -9.58 -22.58
CA LEU A 272 -0.99 -10.71 -23.21
C LEU A 272 -1.79 -10.34 -24.47
N GLY A 273 -2.36 -9.13 -24.51
CA GLY A 273 -3.03 -8.58 -25.68
C GLY A 273 -2.37 -7.27 -26.06
N LYS A 274 -2.11 -7.04 -27.35
CA LYS A 274 -1.63 -5.76 -27.87
C LYS A 274 -2.42 -5.39 -29.11
N ARG A 275 -2.46 -4.09 -29.40
CA ARG A 275 -2.83 -3.62 -30.73
C ARG A 275 -1.69 -4.00 -31.68
N VAL A 276 -2.06 -4.49 -32.85
CA VAL A 276 -1.11 -4.94 -33.86
C VAL A 276 -1.33 -4.13 -35.13
N ASP A 277 -0.23 -3.72 -35.75
CA ASP A 277 -0.26 -3.11 -37.09
C ASP A 277 -0.60 -4.16 -38.14
N TYR A 278 -0.88 -3.72 -39.38
CA TYR A 278 -1.30 -4.59 -40.48
C TYR A 278 -2.55 -5.43 -40.14
N SER A 279 -3.51 -4.80 -39.44
CA SER A 279 -4.78 -5.42 -39.08
C SER A 279 -5.97 -4.54 -39.47
N GLY A 280 -7.11 -5.17 -39.74
CA GLY A 280 -8.35 -4.52 -40.15
C GLY A 280 -9.58 -5.21 -39.57
N ARG A 281 -10.74 -4.53 -39.64
CA ARG A 281 -12.04 -5.07 -39.24
C ARG A 281 -13.11 -4.58 -40.19
N SER A 282 -13.98 -5.48 -40.64
CA SER A 282 -15.23 -5.13 -41.33
C SER A 282 -16.35 -6.11 -40.98
N VAL A 283 -17.55 -5.81 -41.47
CA VAL A 283 -18.72 -6.68 -41.41
C VAL A 283 -18.48 -7.89 -42.30
N ILE A 284 -18.94 -9.07 -41.85
CA ILE A 284 -18.87 -10.31 -42.63
C ILE A 284 -20.19 -10.56 -43.35
N VAL A 285 -20.11 -11.04 -44.59
CA VAL A 285 -21.24 -11.51 -45.40
C VAL A 285 -20.93 -12.89 -45.96
N VAL A 286 -21.95 -13.64 -46.34
CA VAL A 286 -21.77 -14.99 -46.90
C VAL A 286 -21.23 -14.93 -48.33
N GLY A 287 -20.20 -15.71 -48.63
CA GLY A 287 -19.62 -15.86 -49.97
C GLY A 287 -19.76 -17.31 -50.47
N PRO A 288 -20.93 -17.73 -50.97
CA PRO A 288 -21.19 -19.13 -51.36
C PRO A 288 -20.33 -19.62 -52.52
N GLN A 289 -19.78 -18.71 -53.33
CA GLN A 289 -18.92 -19.01 -54.48
C GLN A 289 -17.44 -19.24 -54.12
N LEU A 290 -17.04 -18.96 -52.87
CA LEU A 290 -15.66 -19.12 -52.42
C LEU A 290 -15.33 -20.61 -52.22
N LYS A 291 -14.06 -21.00 -52.36
CA LYS A 291 -13.57 -22.30 -51.89
C LYS A 291 -13.29 -22.25 -50.39
N LEU A 292 -13.19 -23.41 -49.73
CA LEU A 292 -12.98 -23.50 -48.28
C LEU A 292 -11.71 -22.76 -47.79
N HIS A 293 -10.66 -22.71 -48.61
CA HIS A 293 -9.42 -22.00 -48.28
C HIS A 293 -9.45 -20.51 -48.65
N GLN A 294 -10.54 -19.98 -49.21
CA GLN A 294 -10.61 -18.61 -49.73
C GLN A 294 -11.49 -17.71 -48.85
N CYS A 295 -11.17 -16.42 -48.84
CA CYS A 295 -12.03 -15.38 -48.28
C CYS A 295 -12.10 -14.18 -49.23
N GLY A 296 -13.23 -13.49 -49.30
CA GLY A 296 -13.33 -12.26 -50.09
C GLY A 296 -12.88 -11.05 -49.26
N LEU A 297 -11.82 -10.37 -49.70
CA LEU A 297 -11.26 -9.21 -49.04
C LEU A 297 -11.58 -7.92 -49.85
N PRO A 298 -12.21 -6.90 -49.22
CA PRO A 298 -12.48 -5.63 -49.88
C PRO A 298 -11.22 -4.97 -50.42
N LYS A 299 -11.27 -4.53 -51.68
CA LYS A 299 -10.20 -3.79 -52.36
C LYS A 299 -9.57 -2.66 -51.52
N GLN A 300 -10.41 -1.82 -50.90
CA GLN A 300 -9.94 -0.71 -50.06
C GLN A 300 -9.20 -1.19 -48.80
N MET A 301 -9.65 -2.29 -48.19
CA MET A 301 -8.99 -2.88 -47.02
C MET A 301 -7.66 -3.52 -47.41
N ALA A 302 -7.65 -4.25 -48.53
CA ALA A 302 -6.48 -4.94 -49.04
C ALA A 302 -5.35 -3.96 -49.38
N ILE A 303 -5.65 -2.84 -50.06
CA ILE A 303 -4.64 -1.80 -50.34
C ILE A 303 -3.92 -1.35 -49.08
N GLU A 304 -4.64 -1.13 -47.98
CA GLU A 304 -4.04 -0.56 -46.78
C GLU A 304 -3.31 -1.60 -45.92
N LEU A 305 -3.76 -2.86 -45.93
CA LEU A 305 -3.05 -3.97 -45.30
C LEU A 305 -1.74 -4.30 -46.04
N PHE A 306 -1.76 -4.30 -47.37
CA PHE A 306 -0.63 -4.67 -48.21
C PHE A 306 0.19 -3.47 -48.70
N LYS A 307 -0.09 -2.27 -48.19
CA LYS A 307 0.53 -0.99 -48.59
C LYS A 307 2.05 -1.05 -48.79
N PRO A 308 2.88 -1.57 -47.85
CA PRO A 308 4.32 -1.60 -48.06
C PRO A 308 4.74 -2.52 -49.23
N PHE A 309 4.03 -3.63 -49.45
CA PHE A 309 4.31 -4.58 -50.53
C PHE A 309 3.94 -3.99 -51.89
N VAL A 310 2.77 -3.36 -51.98
CA VAL A 310 2.32 -2.64 -53.19
C VAL A 310 3.30 -1.52 -53.53
N MET A 311 3.71 -0.72 -52.55
CA MET A 311 4.68 0.36 -52.76
C MET A 311 6.03 -0.14 -53.26
N LYS A 312 6.52 -1.27 -52.74
CA LYS A 312 7.76 -1.90 -53.22
C LYS A 312 7.61 -2.35 -54.66
N ARG A 313 6.53 -3.08 -54.97
CA ARG A 313 6.32 -3.65 -56.30
C ARG A 313 6.11 -2.59 -57.39
N LEU A 314 5.44 -1.48 -57.07
CA LEU A 314 5.31 -0.33 -57.98
C LEU A 314 6.65 0.31 -58.35
N VAL A 315 7.63 0.30 -57.44
CA VAL A 315 8.99 0.80 -57.73
C VAL A 315 9.76 -0.22 -58.54
N ASP A 316 9.67 -1.51 -58.20
CA ASP A 316 10.37 -2.59 -58.91
C ASP A 316 9.94 -2.67 -60.39
N LEU A 317 8.67 -2.42 -60.67
CA LEU A 317 8.10 -2.39 -62.03
C LEU A 317 8.27 -1.03 -62.73
N ASN A 318 8.97 -0.07 -62.12
CA ASN A 318 9.17 1.29 -62.63
C ASN A 318 7.89 2.13 -62.86
N HIS A 319 6.74 1.72 -62.33
CA HIS A 319 5.53 2.57 -62.32
C HIS A 319 5.69 3.80 -61.41
N ALA A 320 6.54 3.70 -60.38
CA ALA A 320 6.90 4.81 -59.51
C ALA A 320 8.42 5.02 -59.44
N GLN A 321 8.86 6.27 -59.64
CA GLN A 321 10.29 6.62 -59.60
C GLN A 321 10.94 6.45 -58.22
N ASN A 322 10.17 6.57 -57.13
CA ASN A 322 10.67 6.43 -55.76
C ASN A 322 9.55 6.06 -54.78
N ILE A 323 9.93 5.62 -53.58
CA ILE A 323 8.99 5.15 -52.55
C ILE A 323 7.99 6.23 -52.09
N LYS A 324 8.38 7.52 -52.12
CA LYS A 324 7.50 8.64 -51.77
C LYS A 324 6.45 8.89 -52.85
N SER A 325 6.81 8.69 -54.12
CA SER A 325 5.88 8.75 -55.25
C SER A 325 4.93 7.57 -55.17
N ALA A 326 5.43 6.34 -54.98
CA ALA A 326 4.62 5.13 -54.79
C ALA A 326 3.58 5.31 -53.67
N LYS A 327 3.99 5.83 -52.51
CA LYS A 327 3.08 6.14 -51.39
C LYS A 327 1.95 7.08 -51.82
N ARG A 328 2.25 8.17 -52.54
CA ARG A 328 1.25 9.11 -53.06
C ARG A 328 0.34 8.47 -54.12
N MET A 329 0.86 7.54 -54.93
CA MET A 329 0.07 6.84 -55.95
C MET A 329 -0.97 5.94 -55.26
N VAL A 330 -0.55 5.20 -54.24
CA VAL A 330 -1.41 4.31 -53.44
C VAL A 330 -2.46 5.11 -52.64
N GLU A 331 -2.06 6.20 -51.97
CA GLU A 331 -3.00 7.04 -51.19
C GLU A 331 -4.06 7.73 -52.05
N ARG A 332 -3.76 8.04 -53.32
CA ARG A 332 -4.72 8.63 -54.25
C ARG A 332 -5.70 7.61 -54.83
N GLY A 333 -5.35 6.33 -54.90
CA GLY A 333 -6.25 5.23 -55.28
C GLY A 333 -6.84 5.26 -56.70
N VAL A 334 -6.43 6.20 -57.55
CA VAL A 334 -7.04 6.48 -58.87
C VAL A 334 -6.32 5.78 -60.03
N ARG A 335 -5.08 5.34 -59.85
CA ARG A 335 -4.29 4.73 -60.94
C ARG A 335 -4.61 3.24 -61.06
N ALA A 336 -4.95 2.80 -62.27
CA ALA A 336 -5.22 1.39 -62.60
C ALA A 336 -4.07 0.46 -62.19
N GLU A 337 -2.82 0.90 -62.43
CA GLU A 337 -1.58 0.17 -62.12
C GLU A 337 -1.49 -0.31 -60.67
N VAL A 338 -2.12 0.39 -59.71
CA VAL A 338 -2.11 0.00 -58.29
C VAL A 338 -2.91 -1.27 -58.06
N TRP A 339 -4.01 -1.47 -58.81
CA TRP A 339 -4.89 -2.61 -58.66
C TRP A 339 -4.27 -3.87 -59.26
N ASP A 340 -3.61 -3.75 -60.40
CA ASP A 340 -2.91 -4.87 -61.06
C ASP A 340 -1.78 -5.39 -60.15
N VAL A 341 -1.00 -4.45 -59.58
CA VAL A 341 0.07 -4.79 -58.62
C VAL A 341 -0.49 -5.36 -57.33
N LEU A 342 -1.65 -4.90 -56.87
CA LEU A 342 -2.30 -5.43 -55.67
C LEU A 342 -2.71 -6.89 -55.87
N GLU A 343 -3.26 -7.25 -57.04
CA GLU A 343 -3.65 -8.63 -57.35
C GLU A 343 -2.43 -9.56 -57.39
N GLU A 344 -1.32 -9.12 -57.97
CA GLU A 344 -0.05 -9.85 -57.96
C GLU A 344 0.46 -10.09 -56.53
N VAL A 345 0.44 -9.07 -55.67
CA VAL A 345 0.96 -9.12 -54.29
C VAL A 345 0.13 -10.01 -53.36
N ILE A 346 -1.17 -10.13 -53.63
CA ILE A 346 -2.15 -10.87 -52.82
C ILE A 346 -2.13 -12.37 -53.13
N THR A 347 -1.74 -12.74 -54.35
CA THR A 347 -1.68 -14.14 -54.79
C THR A 347 -0.77 -14.96 -53.87
N GLU A 348 -1.27 -16.11 -53.39
CA GLU A 348 -0.58 -17.01 -52.44
C GLU A 348 -0.15 -16.36 -51.10
N HIS A 349 -0.70 -15.19 -50.74
CA HIS A 349 -0.40 -14.52 -49.48
C HIS A 349 -1.57 -14.66 -48.48
N PRO A 350 -1.54 -15.65 -47.55
CA PRO A 350 -2.67 -15.90 -46.68
C PRO A 350 -2.90 -14.77 -45.67
N VAL A 351 -4.18 -14.51 -45.37
CA VAL A 351 -4.62 -13.59 -44.31
C VAL A 351 -5.28 -14.36 -43.17
N LEU A 352 -5.15 -13.86 -41.95
CA LEU A 352 -5.79 -14.46 -40.77
C LEU A 352 -7.13 -13.76 -40.50
N LEU A 353 -8.23 -14.52 -40.53
CA LEU A 353 -9.54 -14.05 -40.08
C LEU A 353 -9.80 -14.49 -38.64
N ASN A 354 -10.31 -13.59 -37.82
CA ASN A 354 -10.64 -13.84 -36.42
C ASN A 354 -11.99 -13.20 -36.06
N ARG A 355 -12.84 -13.93 -35.32
CA ARG A 355 -14.09 -13.41 -34.75
C ARG A 355 -14.08 -13.54 -33.23
N ALA A 356 -14.14 -12.40 -32.54
CA ALA A 356 -14.26 -12.40 -31.08
C ALA A 356 -15.70 -12.75 -30.64
N PRO A 357 -15.90 -13.53 -29.56
CA PRO A 357 -14.87 -14.11 -28.68
C PRO A 357 -14.22 -15.38 -29.26
N THR A 358 -12.89 -15.48 -29.17
CA THR A 358 -12.12 -16.65 -29.64
C THR A 358 -12.09 -17.72 -28.54
N LEU A 359 -12.95 -18.74 -28.64
CA LEU A 359 -13.08 -19.80 -27.62
C LEU A 359 -12.06 -20.94 -27.78
N HIS A 360 -11.66 -21.24 -29.02
CA HIS A 360 -10.74 -22.30 -29.38
C HIS A 360 -9.89 -21.88 -30.58
N ARG A 361 -8.85 -22.66 -30.89
CA ARG A 361 -7.91 -22.35 -32.00
C ARG A 361 -8.59 -22.09 -33.35
N LEU A 362 -9.71 -22.77 -33.65
CA LEU A 362 -10.43 -22.59 -34.92
C LEU A 362 -11.15 -21.23 -35.05
N GLY A 363 -11.15 -20.39 -34.01
CA GLY A 363 -11.67 -19.02 -34.12
C GLY A 363 -10.71 -18.08 -34.87
N ILE A 364 -9.48 -18.53 -35.15
CA ILE A 364 -8.52 -17.87 -36.04
C ILE A 364 -8.15 -18.87 -37.13
N GLN A 365 -8.39 -18.51 -38.39
CA GLN A 365 -8.08 -19.37 -39.54
C GLN A 365 -7.42 -18.56 -40.64
N ALA A 366 -6.56 -19.22 -41.41
CA ALA A 366 -5.88 -18.64 -42.56
C ALA A 366 -6.69 -18.88 -43.83
N PHE A 367 -6.83 -17.84 -44.64
CA PHE A 367 -7.51 -17.91 -45.93
C PHE A 367 -6.70 -17.19 -47.00
N GLU A 368 -6.81 -17.65 -48.23
CA GLU A 368 -6.34 -16.96 -49.41
C GLU A 368 -7.30 -15.80 -49.74
N PRO A 369 -6.82 -14.55 -49.74
CA PRO A 369 -7.63 -13.39 -50.07
C PRO A 369 -7.99 -13.34 -51.56
N GLN A 370 -9.28 -13.20 -51.85
CA GLN A 370 -9.83 -12.90 -53.18
C GLN A 370 -10.33 -11.46 -53.18
N LEU A 371 -9.86 -10.64 -54.12
CA LEU A 371 -10.26 -9.24 -54.19
C LEU A 371 -11.73 -9.13 -54.59
N ILE A 372 -12.52 -8.43 -53.76
CA ILE A 372 -13.94 -8.18 -54.02
C ILE A 372 -14.27 -6.70 -54.00
N GLU A 373 -15.32 -6.35 -54.74
CA GLU A 373 -15.95 -5.04 -54.66
C GLU A 373 -16.79 -4.88 -53.38
N GLY A 374 -16.93 -3.63 -52.94
CA GLY A 374 -17.66 -3.29 -51.70
C GLY A 374 -16.76 -3.17 -50.47
N LYS A 375 -17.37 -3.27 -49.28
CA LYS A 375 -16.68 -3.02 -47.99
C LYS A 375 -16.77 -4.18 -47.01
N ALA A 376 -17.59 -5.19 -47.27
CA ALA A 376 -17.79 -6.34 -46.38
C ALA A 376 -16.84 -7.49 -46.73
N ILE A 377 -16.34 -8.21 -45.73
CA ILE A 377 -15.52 -9.42 -45.92
C ILE A 377 -16.47 -10.58 -46.24
N GLN A 378 -16.19 -11.34 -47.30
CA GLN A 378 -16.94 -12.55 -47.61
C GLN A 378 -16.28 -13.76 -46.94
N ILE A 379 -17.07 -14.55 -46.22
CA ILE A 379 -16.65 -15.79 -45.56
C ILE A 379 -17.40 -16.98 -46.16
N HIS A 380 -16.69 -18.09 -46.28
CA HIS A 380 -17.26 -19.36 -46.71
C HIS A 380 -18.28 -19.88 -45.68
N PRO A 381 -19.47 -20.36 -46.08
CA PRO A 381 -20.55 -20.72 -45.15
C PRO A 381 -20.28 -21.91 -44.21
N LEU A 382 -19.20 -22.67 -44.44
CA LEU A 382 -18.83 -23.86 -43.66
C LEU A 382 -17.83 -23.59 -42.52
N VAL A 383 -17.37 -22.34 -42.35
CA VAL A 383 -16.35 -21.96 -41.35
C VAL A 383 -16.83 -20.93 -40.35
#